data_AF-A0A9J6ELR2-F1
#
_entry.id   AF-A0A9J6ELR2-F1
#
_cell.length_a   1.000
_cell.length_b   1.000
_cell.length_c   1.000
_cell.angle_alpha   90.00
_cell.angle_beta   90.00
_cell.angle_gamma   90.00
#
_symmetry.space_group_name_H-M   'P 1'
#
loop_
_entity.id
_entity.type
_entity.pdbx_description
1 polymer ?
#
loop_
_entity_poly.entity_id
_entity_poly.type
_entity_poly.pdbx_seq_one_letter_code
_entity_poly.pdbx_strand_id
1 'polypeptide(L)'
;MASESDDKCRARELWVRVTTGDGGEGSGCSEATRDSWWRLIRQRYGEPSRHHHNLDHLNHMAELWAEYADHLSNPRAVALALFFQYLEYDPKSQDNEERCIEDFRRFAEEARIPTHFSVQSFSNGHDEALGVPGIA
;
A
#
# COMPACT_ATOMS: atom_id res chain seq x y z
N MET A 1 -32.54 2.87 9.18
CA MET A 1 -32.03 4.12 8.60
C MET A 1 -30.52 4.00 8.53
N ALA A 2 -29.99 3.44 7.43
CA ALA A 2 -28.56 3.46 7.16
C ALA A 2 -28.25 4.85 6.59
N SER A 3 -27.43 5.62 7.30
CA SER A 3 -27.14 7.01 6.95
C SER A 3 -26.45 7.09 5.58
N GLU A 4 -26.77 8.12 4.81
CA GLU A 4 -26.10 8.62 3.59
C GLU A 4 -24.58 8.89 3.73
N SER A 5 -23.97 8.52 4.86
CA SER A 5 -22.54 8.67 5.19
C SER A 5 -21.63 7.65 4.50
N ASP A 6 -22.19 6.57 3.94
CA ASP A 6 -21.40 5.50 3.30
C ASP A 6 -20.91 5.88 1.87
N ASP A 7 -21.49 6.91 1.25
CA ASP A 7 -21.26 7.24 -0.17
C ASP A 7 -19.98 8.06 -0.45
N LYS A 8 -19.25 8.52 0.59
CA LYS A 8 -17.98 9.29 0.42
C LYS A 8 -16.93 8.97 1.48
N CYS A 9 -16.71 7.68 1.75
CA CYS A 9 -15.61 7.26 2.61
C CYS A 9 -14.26 7.58 1.95
N ARG A 10 -13.53 8.59 2.45
CA ARG A 10 -12.20 8.99 1.94
C ARG A 10 -11.21 7.84 1.92
N ALA A 11 -11.28 6.96 2.93
CA ALA A 11 -10.49 5.75 2.96
C ALA A 11 -10.85 4.80 1.79
N ARG A 12 -12.12 4.68 1.38
CA ARG A 12 -12.49 3.89 0.18
C ARG A 12 -11.94 4.52 -1.09
N GLU A 13 -12.07 5.83 -1.24
CA GLU A 13 -11.53 6.55 -2.42
C GLU A 13 -10.02 6.35 -2.53
N LEU A 14 -9.29 6.51 -1.43
CA LEU A 14 -7.86 6.27 -1.36
C LEU A 14 -7.52 4.82 -1.68
N TRP A 15 -8.24 3.85 -1.09
CA TRP A 15 -8.06 2.42 -1.36
C TRP A 15 -8.19 2.11 -2.85
N VAL A 16 -9.24 2.62 -3.50
CA VAL A 16 -9.43 2.44 -4.94
C VAL A 16 -8.30 3.08 -5.72
N ARG A 17 -7.89 4.30 -5.37
CA ARG A 17 -6.81 5.02 -6.05
C ARG A 17 -5.48 4.27 -6.01
N VAL A 18 -5.12 3.67 -4.88
CA VAL A 18 -3.77 3.08 -4.69
C VAL A 18 -3.67 1.61 -5.11
N THR A 19 -4.82 0.98 -5.35
CA THR A 19 -4.91 -0.42 -5.79
C THR A 19 -5.32 -0.56 -7.25
N THR A 20 -5.87 0.49 -7.87
CA THR A 20 -6.04 0.54 -9.32
C THR A 20 -4.65 0.66 -9.97
N GLY A 21 -4.38 -0.20 -10.95
CA GLY A 21 -3.13 -0.18 -11.71
C GLY A 21 -2.94 1.13 -12.45
N ASP A 22 -1.70 1.51 -12.74
CA ASP A 22 -1.31 2.73 -13.47
C ASP A 22 -1.57 2.65 -14.98
N GLY A 23 -2.45 1.75 -15.43
CA GLY A 23 -2.81 1.59 -16.84
C GLY A 23 -1.81 0.78 -17.68
N GLY A 24 -0.73 0.26 -17.08
CA GLY A 24 0.12 -0.71 -17.75
C GLY A 24 -0.62 -2.04 -17.94
N GLU A 25 -0.78 -2.49 -19.18
CA GLU A 25 -1.49 -3.73 -19.54
C GLU A 25 -0.99 -4.91 -18.68
N GLY A 26 -1.86 -5.41 -17.80
CA GLY A 26 -1.60 -6.58 -16.95
C GLY A 26 -1.11 -6.32 -15.52
N SER A 27 -0.87 -5.07 -15.12
CA SER A 27 -0.41 -4.69 -13.78
C SER A 27 -1.52 -3.95 -13.01
N GLY A 28 -2.26 -4.65 -12.15
CA GLY A 28 -3.29 -4.02 -11.31
C GLY A 28 -4.09 -5.02 -10.49
N CYS A 29 -4.52 -4.59 -9.30
CA CYS A 29 -5.39 -5.40 -8.45
C CYS A 29 -6.75 -5.58 -9.13
N SER A 30 -7.20 -6.83 -9.29
CA SER A 30 -8.55 -7.11 -9.78
C SER A 30 -9.59 -6.40 -8.91
N GLU A 31 -10.69 -5.98 -9.51
CA GLU A 31 -11.79 -5.34 -8.77
C GLU A 31 -12.33 -6.25 -7.67
N ALA A 32 -12.48 -7.55 -7.97
CA ALA A 32 -12.93 -8.54 -6.99
C ALA A 32 -12.00 -8.66 -5.77
N THR A 33 -10.68 -8.70 -5.99
CA THR A 33 -9.67 -8.70 -4.91
C THR A 33 -9.73 -7.39 -4.13
N ARG A 34 -9.82 -6.25 -4.83
CA ARG A 34 -9.88 -4.94 -4.19
C ARG A 34 -11.07 -4.82 -3.25
N ASP A 35 -12.23 -5.29 -3.70
CA ASP A 35 -13.48 -5.21 -2.95
C ASP A 35 -13.55 -6.22 -1.81
N SER A 36 -12.94 -7.41 -1.96
CA SER A 36 -12.84 -8.37 -0.85
C SER A 36 -11.99 -7.83 0.29
N TRP A 37 -10.83 -7.26 -0.03
CA TRP A 37 -9.94 -6.64 0.95
C TRP A 37 -10.54 -5.39 1.58
N TRP A 38 -11.24 -4.56 0.81
CA TRP A 38 -11.96 -3.42 1.37
C TRP A 38 -13.01 -3.84 2.40
N ARG A 39 -13.78 -4.91 2.12
CA ARG A 39 -14.75 -5.45 3.08
C ARG A 39 -14.07 -5.91 4.37
N LEU A 40 -12.92 -6.58 4.26
CA LEU A 40 -12.14 -7.00 5.42
C LEU A 40 -11.65 -5.79 6.24
N ILE A 41 -11.07 -4.78 5.58
CA ILE A 41 -10.61 -3.54 6.23
C ILE A 41 -11.78 -2.86 6.97
N ARG A 42 -12.93 -2.67 6.31
CA ARG A 42 -14.12 -2.09 6.96
C ARG A 42 -14.56 -2.88 8.18
N GLN A 43 -14.55 -4.21 8.08
CA GLN A 43 -14.93 -5.08 9.18
C GLN A 43 -13.97 -4.91 10.38
N ARG A 44 -12.65 -4.93 10.14
CA ARG A 44 -11.61 -4.81 11.18
C ARG A 44 -11.54 -3.44 11.84
N TYR A 45 -11.63 -2.37 11.05
CA TYR A 45 -11.60 -1.00 11.56
C TYR A 45 -12.95 -0.56 12.15
N GLY A 46 -14.03 -1.28 11.85
CA GLY A 46 -15.37 -1.05 12.38
C GLY A 46 -15.74 -1.90 13.60
N GLU A 47 -14.81 -2.69 14.16
CA GLU A 47 -15.07 -3.51 15.35
C GLU A 47 -15.53 -2.62 16.54
N PRO A 48 -16.63 -2.94 17.25
CA PRO A 48 -17.18 -2.06 18.29
C PRO A 48 -16.24 -1.80 19.47
N SER A 49 -15.34 -2.74 19.75
CA SER A 49 -14.31 -2.64 20.80
C SER A 49 -13.17 -1.68 20.44
N ARG A 50 -13.14 -1.17 19.21
CA ARG A 50 -12.03 -0.42 18.66
C ARG A 50 -12.28 1.09 18.73
N HIS A 51 -11.87 1.69 19.85
CA HIS A 51 -12.00 3.14 20.05
C HIS A 51 -10.87 3.96 19.38
N HIS A 52 -9.72 3.33 19.12
CA HIS A 52 -8.57 3.93 18.46
C HIS A 52 -8.18 3.11 17.22
N HIS A 53 -7.57 3.78 16.23
CA HIS A 53 -7.27 3.18 14.93
C HIS A 53 -8.51 2.53 14.30
N ASN A 54 -9.62 3.25 14.35
CA ASN A 54 -10.91 2.82 13.80
C ASN A 54 -11.14 3.45 12.41
N LEU A 55 -12.32 3.20 11.84
CA LEU A 55 -12.63 3.67 10.49
C LEU A 55 -12.62 5.20 10.36
N ASP A 56 -13.04 5.94 11.39
CA ASP A 56 -13.01 7.41 11.42
C ASP A 56 -11.57 7.93 11.39
N HIS A 57 -10.69 7.32 12.19
CA HIS A 57 -9.27 7.64 12.17
C HIS A 57 -8.65 7.35 10.79
N LEU A 58 -8.98 6.22 10.18
CA LEU A 58 -8.48 5.86 8.85
C LEU A 58 -8.97 6.85 7.78
N ASN A 59 -10.22 7.31 7.86
CA ASN A 59 -10.74 8.37 6.98
C ASN A 59 -9.96 9.68 7.14
N HIS A 60 -9.71 10.11 8.38
CA HIS A 60 -8.92 11.32 8.65
C HIS A 60 -7.49 11.20 8.12
N MET A 61 -6.84 10.03 8.31
CA MET A 61 -5.51 9.78 7.75
C MET A 61 -5.51 9.80 6.22
N ALA A 62 -6.59 9.36 5.56
CA ALA A 62 -6.73 9.43 4.11
C ALA A 62 -6.88 10.88 3.60
N GLU A 63 -7.53 11.76 4.37
CA GLU A 63 -7.60 13.20 4.06
C GLU A 63 -6.22 13.85 4.14
N LEU A 64 -5.48 13.60 5.22
CA LEU A 64 -4.11 14.10 5.39
C LEU A 64 -3.20 13.55 4.29
N TRP A 65 -3.32 12.27 3.95
CA TRP A 65 -2.55 11.71 2.85
C TRP A 65 -2.82 12.46 1.56
N ALA A 66 -4.07 12.81 1.25
CA ALA A 66 -4.42 13.54 0.03
C ALA A 66 -3.83 14.96 0.00
N GLU A 67 -3.72 15.62 1.16
CA GLU A 67 -3.09 16.94 1.30
C GLU A 67 -1.57 16.90 1.10
N TYR A 68 -0.91 15.85 1.62
CA TYR A 68 0.56 15.76 1.65
C TYR A 68 1.17 14.81 0.62
N ALA A 69 0.36 14.13 -0.20
CA ALA A 69 0.83 13.12 -1.15
C ALA A 69 1.97 13.63 -2.05
N ASP A 70 1.91 14.87 -2.52
CA ASP A 70 2.91 15.45 -3.42
C ASP A 70 4.28 15.67 -2.76
N HIS A 71 4.35 15.60 -1.43
CA HIS A 71 5.58 15.73 -0.65
C HIS A 71 6.20 14.37 -0.29
N LEU A 72 5.53 13.26 -0.60
CA LEU A 72 5.99 11.91 -0.26
C LEU A 72 6.79 11.30 -1.42
N SER A 73 7.95 10.71 -1.12
CA SER A 73 8.76 10.02 -2.13
C SER A 73 8.07 8.78 -2.72
N ASN A 74 7.21 8.13 -1.95
CA ASN A 74 6.38 7.01 -2.41
C ASN A 74 4.97 7.09 -1.79
N PRO A 75 4.07 7.90 -2.37
CA PRO A 75 2.74 8.11 -1.81
C PRO A 75 1.94 6.81 -1.73
N ARG A 76 2.10 5.92 -2.73
CA ARG A 76 1.40 4.63 -2.79
C ARG A 76 1.80 3.70 -1.64
N ALA A 77 3.09 3.58 -1.34
CA ALA A 77 3.57 2.75 -0.23
C ALA A 77 3.06 3.28 1.11
N VAL A 78 3.09 4.61 1.32
CA VAL A 78 2.56 5.23 2.55
C VAL A 78 1.06 4.97 2.68
N ALA A 79 0.28 5.12 1.61
CA ALA A 79 -1.14 4.82 1.64
C ALA A 79 -1.42 3.36 2.01
N LEU A 80 -0.71 2.41 1.41
CA LEU A 80 -0.84 0.99 1.77
C LEU A 80 -0.48 0.77 3.24
N ALA A 81 0.59 1.38 3.74
CA ALA A 81 0.96 1.30 5.16
C ALA A 81 -0.17 1.80 6.07
N LEU A 82 -0.88 2.89 5.72
CA LEU A 82 -2.02 3.39 6.50
C LEU A 82 -3.13 2.35 6.68
N PHE A 83 -3.41 1.52 5.67
CA PHE A 83 -4.42 0.46 5.75
C PHE A 83 -3.96 -0.74 6.56
N PHE A 84 -2.70 -1.16 6.40
CA PHE A 84 -2.22 -2.43 6.96
C PHE A 84 -1.57 -2.31 8.34
N GLN A 85 -0.97 -1.17 8.72
CA GLN A 85 -0.20 -1.04 9.97
C GLN A 85 -1.00 -1.40 11.24
N TYR A 86 -2.32 -1.20 11.20
CA TYR A 86 -3.24 -1.54 12.28
C TYR A 86 -4.41 -2.37 11.76
N LEU A 87 -4.24 -3.17 10.70
CA LEU A 87 -5.35 -4.01 10.24
C LEU A 87 -5.76 -5.01 11.33
N GLU A 88 -4.78 -5.64 11.95
CA GLU A 88 -4.91 -6.43 13.15
C GLU A 88 -4.58 -5.58 14.37
N TYR A 89 -5.44 -5.64 15.39
CA TYR A 89 -5.27 -4.84 16.59
C TYR A 89 -5.95 -5.48 17.80
N ASP A 90 -5.12 -6.03 18.67
CA ASP A 90 -5.50 -6.40 20.03
C ASP A 90 -4.51 -5.73 21.00
N PRO A 91 -4.96 -4.80 21.87
CA PRO A 91 -4.10 -4.16 22.86
C PRO A 91 -3.32 -5.11 23.79
N LYS A 92 -3.73 -6.39 23.87
CA LYS A 92 -3.09 -7.41 24.71
C LYS A 92 -2.12 -8.30 23.94
N SER A 93 -2.09 -8.21 22.61
CA SER A 93 -1.25 -9.03 21.75
C SER A 93 0.06 -8.33 21.41
N GLN A 94 1.15 -9.10 21.35
CA GLN A 94 2.44 -8.63 20.85
C GLN A 94 2.65 -8.93 19.36
N ASP A 95 1.79 -9.76 18.77
CA ASP A 95 1.97 -10.30 17.42
C ASP A 95 1.18 -9.50 16.37
N ASN A 96 0.56 -8.38 16.75
CA ASN A 96 -0.28 -7.58 15.86
C ASN A 96 0.48 -7.14 14.61
N GLU A 97 1.72 -6.65 14.79
CA GLU A 97 2.55 -6.15 13.70
C GLU A 97 2.90 -7.27 12.71
N GLU A 98 3.30 -8.43 13.19
CA GLU A 98 3.61 -9.59 12.34
C GLU A 98 2.40 -10.04 11.53
N ARG A 99 1.23 -10.11 12.16
CA ARG A 99 -0.03 -10.48 11.48
C ARG A 99 -0.44 -9.44 10.43
N CYS A 100 -0.28 -8.15 10.72
CA CYS A 100 -0.49 -7.08 9.74
C CYS A 100 0.44 -7.21 8.52
N ILE A 101 1.70 -7.56 8.74
CA ILE A 101 2.68 -7.79 7.67
C ILE A 101 2.28 -9.01 6.82
N GLU A 102 1.84 -10.09 7.45
CA GLU A 102 1.33 -11.29 6.76
C GLU A 102 0.09 -10.97 5.91
N ASP A 103 -0.85 -10.20 6.44
CA ASP A 103 -2.02 -9.75 5.70
C ASP A 103 -1.62 -8.89 4.50
N PHE A 104 -0.65 -7.99 4.65
CA PHE A 104 -0.12 -7.20 3.53
C PHE A 104 0.53 -8.09 2.46
N ARG A 105 1.33 -9.08 2.84
CA ARG A 105 1.95 -10.03 1.89
C ARG A 105 0.89 -10.79 1.10
N ARG A 106 -0.13 -11.32 1.79
CA ARG A 106 -1.27 -12.01 1.16
C ARG A 106 -1.98 -11.10 0.17
N PHE A 107 -2.26 -9.86 0.57
CA PHE A 107 -2.85 -8.87 -0.33
C PHE A 107 -1.96 -8.60 -1.55
N ALA A 108 -0.67 -8.37 -1.35
CA ALA A 108 0.26 -8.04 -2.44
C ALA A 108 0.37 -9.18 -3.47
N GLU A 109 0.38 -10.43 -3.02
CA GLU A 109 0.34 -11.62 -3.87
C GLU A 109 -0.96 -11.70 -4.69
N GLU A 110 -2.12 -11.57 -4.04
CA GLU A 110 -3.43 -11.61 -4.71
C GLU A 110 -3.64 -10.43 -5.66
N ALA A 111 -3.15 -9.25 -5.29
CA ALA A 111 -3.23 -8.02 -6.06
C ALA A 111 -2.17 -7.93 -7.17
N ARG A 112 -1.23 -8.90 -7.22
CA ARG A 112 -0.08 -8.92 -8.13
C ARG A 112 0.74 -7.62 -8.07
N ILE A 113 0.85 -7.05 -6.87
CA ILE A 113 1.72 -5.90 -6.64
C ILE A 113 3.16 -6.43 -6.56
N PRO A 114 4.10 -5.91 -7.36
CA PRO A 114 5.50 -6.32 -7.26
C PRO A 114 6.02 -6.06 -5.85
N THR A 115 6.33 -7.13 -5.11
CA THR A 115 6.91 -7.05 -3.76
C THR A 115 8.43 -6.96 -3.78
N HIS A 116 9.06 -7.29 -4.92
CA HIS A 116 10.47 -7.11 -5.17
C HIS A 116 10.65 -6.04 -6.24
N PHE A 117 11.47 -5.03 -5.95
CA PHE A 117 12.10 -4.28 -7.03
C PHE A 117 13.04 -5.25 -7.72
N SER A 118 12.70 -5.69 -8.92
CA SER A 118 13.72 -6.27 -9.80
C SER A 118 14.69 -5.13 -10.08
N VAL A 119 15.83 -5.12 -9.38
CA VAL A 119 16.96 -4.27 -9.76
C VAL A 119 17.33 -4.75 -11.15
N GLN A 120 16.83 -4.03 -12.17
CA GLN A 120 17.38 -4.20 -13.50
C GLN A 120 18.87 -3.97 -13.34
N SER A 121 19.65 -5.00 -13.60
CA SER A 121 21.09 -4.90 -13.61
C SER A 121 21.42 -3.80 -14.61
N PHE A 122 21.79 -2.62 -14.11
CA PHE A 122 22.49 -1.65 -14.93
C PHE A 122 23.81 -2.34 -15.27
N SER A 123 23.87 -2.97 -16.44
CA SER A 123 25.11 -3.44 -17.02
C SER A 123 26.01 -2.23 -17.15
N ASN A 124 26.91 -2.07 -16.18
CA ASN A 124 27.92 -1.03 -16.16
C ASN A 124 28.97 -1.39 -17.21
N GLY A 125 28.63 -1.21 -18.49
CA GLY A 125 29.51 -1.45 -19.62
C GLY A 125 30.41 -0.26 -19.89
N HIS A 126 31.23 0.14 -18.91
CA HIS A 126 32.32 1.09 -19.11
C HIS A 126 33.41 0.78 -18.09
N ASP A 127 34.49 0.13 -18.54
CA ASP A 127 35.87 0.62 -18.48
C ASP A 127 36.84 -0.55 -18.70
N GLU A 128 37.45 -0.64 -19.89
CA GLU A 128 38.83 -1.13 -20.01
C GLU A 128 39.45 -0.72 -21.35
N ALA A 129 40.75 -0.41 -21.28
CA ALA A 129 41.72 -0.12 -22.35
C ALA A 129 41.88 1.35 -22.80
N LEU A 130 42.40 2.19 -21.90
CA LEU A 130 43.37 3.22 -22.30
C LEU A 130 44.68 2.53 -22.74
N GLY A 131 44.85 2.40 -24.06
CA GLY A 131 46.12 2.03 -24.67
C GLY A 131 47.17 3.12 -24.45
N VAL A 132 48.19 2.81 -23.67
CA VAL A 132 49.38 3.65 -23.52
C VAL A 132 50.33 3.33 -24.69
N PRO A 133 50.72 4.28 -25.56
CA PRO A 133 51.70 4.00 -26.59
C PRO A 133 53.12 3.98 -25.99
N GLY A 134 53.83 2.88 -26.22
CA GLY A 134 55.24 2.72 -25.89
C GLY A 134 56.10 3.68 -26.73
N ILE A 135 56.82 4.54 -26.03
CA ILE A 135 57.91 5.37 -26.53
C ILE A 135 59.07 4.47 -26.99
N ALA A 136 59.49 4.64 -28.24
CA ALA A 136 60.73 4.13 -28.82
C ALA A 136 61.78 5.23 -28.89
#